data_AF-A0A839IRM3-F1
#
_entry.id   AF-A0A839IRM3-F1
#
_cell.length_a   1.000
_cell.length_b   1.000
_cell.length_c   1.000
_cell.angle_alpha   90.00
_cell.angle_beta   90.00
_cell.angle_gamma   90.00
#
_symmetry.space_group_name_H-M   'P 1'
#
loop_
_entity.id
_entity.type
_entity.pdbx_description
1 polymer ?
#
loop_
_entity_poly.entity_id
_entity_poly.type
_entity_poly.pdbx_seq_one_letter_code
_entity_poly.pdbx_strand_id
1 'polypeptide(L)'
;MIFKDISVKLPIFVLFILTLSACSTPPDSATAVQACSSQLFSLVEEKVQVADRQGHGPDPGSSEWQSVVEFKLGIRGNSDIPPRDTEQWCAYINRHYIGG
;
A
#
# COMPACT_ATOMS: atom_id res chain seq x y z
N MET A 1 -38.52 56.37 -18.97
CA MET A 1 -37.05 56.28 -19.08
C MET A 1 -36.46 57.02 -17.89
N ILE A 2 -35.59 56.53 -17.01
CA ILE A 2 -34.78 55.32 -16.86
C ILE A 2 -34.51 55.22 -15.33
N PHE A 3 -34.36 54.00 -14.81
CA PHE A 3 -34.09 53.67 -13.42
C PHE A 3 -32.92 54.49 -12.84
N LYS A 4 -33.11 55.06 -11.66
CA LYS A 4 -32.04 55.60 -10.80
C LYS A 4 -31.38 54.39 -10.15
N ASP A 5 -30.12 54.13 -10.50
CA ASP A 5 -29.32 53.04 -9.96
C ASP A 5 -29.30 53.09 -8.43
N ILE A 6 -29.95 52.10 -7.84
CA ILE A 6 -29.98 51.84 -6.40
C ILE A 6 -28.59 51.32 -6.04
N SER A 7 -27.79 52.17 -5.39
CA SER A 7 -26.52 51.78 -4.78
C SER A 7 -26.82 50.86 -3.58
N VAL A 8 -27.01 49.57 -3.85
CA VAL A 8 -27.20 48.54 -2.84
C VAL A 8 -25.86 48.36 -2.10
N LYS A 9 -25.73 49.01 -0.94
CA LYS A 9 -24.78 48.62 0.10
C LYS A 9 -25.25 47.28 0.69
N LEU A 10 -24.87 46.17 0.05
CA LEU A 10 -25.12 44.81 0.54
C LEU A 10 -23.87 44.31 1.27
N PRO A 11 -24.02 43.69 2.46
CA PRO A 11 -22.95 43.54 3.43
C PRO A 11 -21.89 42.52 3.01
N ILE A 12 -20.66 42.82 3.42
CA ILE A 12 -19.62 41.84 3.76
C ILE A 12 -20.32 40.63 4.40
N PHE A 13 -19.99 39.41 3.97
CA PHE A 13 -20.46 38.13 4.52
C PHE A 13 -21.57 37.40 3.76
N VAL A 14 -21.55 37.30 2.43
CA VAL A 14 -22.15 36.11 1.78
C VAL A 14 -21.32 35.73 0.56
N LEU A 15 -21.04 34.43 0.44
CA LEU A 15 -20.43 33.73 -0.69
C LEU A 15 -18.93 33.41 -0.62
N PHE A 16 -18.46 33.08 0.58
CA PHE A 16 -17.36 32.12 0.78
C PHE A 16 -17.95 30.69 0.73
N ILE A 17 -18.54 30.29 -0.40
CA ILE A 17 -18.98 28.91 -0.64
C ILE A 17 -17.90 28.23 -1.49
N LEU A 18 -16.74 28.02 -0.87
CA LEU A 18 -15.77 27.02 -1.29
C LEU A 18 -16.34 25.66 -0.84
N THR A 19 -17.21 25.06 -1.66
CA THR A 19 -17.55 23.65 -1.48
C THR A 19 -16.30 22.84 -1.81
N LEU A 20 -15.51 22.53 -0.78
CA LEU A 20 -14.55 21.45 -0.81
C LEU A 20 -15.34 20.18 -1.12
N SER A 21 -15.27 19.73 -2.38
CA SER A 21 -15.73 18.40 -2.75
C SER A 21 -14.75 17.42 -2.11
N ALA A 22 -15.07 17.02 -0.87
CA ALA A 22 -14.33 15.97 -0.19
C ALA A 22 -14.67 14.66 -0.89
N CYS A 23 -13.74 14.13 -1.70
CA CYS A 23 -13.80 12.73 -2.09
C CYS A 23 -13.67 11.90 -0.82
N SER A 24 -14.77 11.32 -0.35
CA SER A 24 -14.74 10.24 0.62
C SER A 24 -14.25 8.99 -0.11
N THR A 25 -12.98 8.65 0.04
CA THR A 25 -12.53 7.28 -0.21
C THR A 25 -13.31 6.39 0.76
N PRO A 26 -14.08 5.39 0.29
CA PRO A 26 -14.70 4.43 1.20
C PRO A 26 -13.58 3.81 2.06
N PRO A 27 -13.83 3.57 3.36
CA PRO A 27 -12.89 2.83 4.18
C PRO A 27 -12.82 1.43 3.59
N ASP A 28 -11.78 1.16 2.82
CA ASP A 28 -11.49 -0.19 2.36
C ASP A 28 -11.41 -1.06 3.60
N SER A 29 -12.30 -2.06 3.58
CA SER A 29 -12.46 -3.13 4.54
C SER A 29 -11.15 -3.48 5.25
N ALA A 30 -11.23 -3.62 6.59
CA ALA A 30 -10.21 -4.18 7.48
C ALA A 30 -9.03 -4.80 6.73
N THR A 31 -7.92 -4.07 6.76
CA THR A 31 -6.70 -4.13 5.94
C THR A 31 -6.19 -5.56 5.69
N ALA A 32 -6.78 -6.25 4.72
CA ALA A 32 -6.09 -7.35 4.06
C ALA A 32 -4.95 -6.72 3.26
N VAL A 33 -3.74 -6.77 3.80
CA VAL A 33 -2.53 -6.35 3.06
C VAL A 33 -2.59 -7.05 1.71
N GLN A 34 -2.66 -6.27 0.63
CA GLN A 34 -2.70 -6.80 -0.72
C GLN A 34 -1.50 -7.72 -0.89
N ALA A 35 -1.74 -8.97 -1.29
CA ALA A 35 -0.80 -10.06 -1.05
C ALA A 35 0.58 -9.74 -1.63
N CYS A 36 0.70 -9.36 -2.91
CA CYS A 36 1.97 -8.85 -3.44
C CYS A 36 2.01 -7.31 -3.44
N SER A 37 2.34 -6.70 -2.30
CA SER A 37 2.48 -5.24 -2.17
C SER A 37 3.82 -4.84 -1.53
N SER A 38 4.24 -3.59 -1.76
CA SER A 38 5.46 -3.04 -1.14
C SER A 38 5.38 -3.03 0.40
N GLN A 39 4.18 -2.91 0.96
CA GLN A 39 3.95 -3.05 2.40
C GLN A 39 4.29 -4.46 2.88
N LEU A 40 3.82 -5.53 2.21
CA LEU A 40 4.20 -6.89 2.59
C LEU A 40 5.70 -7.09 2.45
N PHE A 41 6.32 -6.63 1.35
CA PHE A 41 7.76 -6.79 1.14
C PHE A 41 8.57 -6.14 2.27
N SER A 42 8.14 -4.97 2.75
CA SER A 42 8.77 -4.28 3.87
C SER A 42 8.64 -5.06 5.18
N LEU A 43 7.47 -5.66 5.43
CA LEU A 43 7.26 -6.54 6.60
C LEU A 43 8.09 -7.82 6.51
N VAL A 44 8.23 -8.38 5.31
CA VAL A 44 9.11 -9.55 5.08
C VAL A 44 10.57 -9.17 5.33
N GLU A 45 11.04 -8.01 4.86
CA GLU A 45 12.39 -7.53 5.16
C GLU A 45 12.65 -7.40 6.65
N GLU A 46 11.70 -6.81 7.40
CA GLU A 46 11.82 -6.65 8.85
C GLU A 46 11.92 -7.99 9.58
N LYS A 47 11.10 -8.96 9.19
CA LYS A 47 10.99 -10.26 9.90
C LYS A 47 12.02 -11.28 9.47
N VAL A 48 12.34 -11.34 8.17
CA VAL A 48 13.20 -12.37 7.57
C VAL A 48 14.64 -11.87 7.41
N GLN A 49 14.87 -10.55 7.47
CA GLN A 49 16.19 -9.91 7.31
C GLN A 49 16.86 -10.35 6.00
N VAL A 50 16.25 -10.03 4.85
CA VAL A 50 16.71 -10.53 3.54
C VAL A 50 18.04 -9.90 3.15
N ALA A 51 18.21 -8.59 3.41
CA ALA A 51 19.46 -7.87 3.21
C ALA A 51 20.62 -8.39 4.09
N ASP A 52 21.85 -8.13 3.64
CA ASP A 52 23.05 -8.38 4.43
C ASP A 52 23.22 -7.35 5.57
N ARG A 53 24.29 -7.49 6.38
CA ARG A 53 24.57 -6.58 7.50
C ARG A 53 24.92 -5.14 7.06
N GLN A 54 25.10 -4.91 5.76
CA GLN A 54 25.42 -3.61 5.17
C GLN A 54 24.18 -2.99 4.50
N GLY A 55 23.05 -3.70 4.46
CA GLY A 55 21.82 -3.26 3.79
C GLY A 55 21.82 -3.53 2.28
N HIS A 56 22.77 -4.31 1.76
CA HIS A 56 22.74 -4.76 0.37
C HIS A 56 21.90 -6.03 0.24
N GLY A 57 21.06 -6.07 -0.77
CA GLY A 57 20.23 -7.22 -1.06
C GLY A 57 19.61 -7.12 -2.45
N PRO A 58 18.97 -8.19 -2.91
CA PRO A 58 18.16 -8.15 -4.12
C PRO A 58 16.97 -7.20 -3.94
N ASP A 59 16.45 -6.67 -5.06
CA ASP A 59 15.32 -5.74 -5.03
C ASP A 59 14.06 -6.41 -4.43
N PRO A 60 13.42 -5.81 -3.41
CA PRO A 60 12.25 -6.40 -2.77
C PRO A 60 11.12 -6.72 -3.76
N GLY A 61 10.58 -7.93 -3.65
CA GLY A 61 9.54 -8.45 -4.55
C GLY A 61 10.06 -9.15 -5.82
N SER A 62 11.33 -8.98 -6.19
CA SER A 62 11.92 -9.71 -7.32
C SER A 62 12.02 -11.22 -7.08
N SER A 63 12.11 -12.01 -8.15
CA SER A 63 12.29 -13.48 -8.06
C SER A 63 13.54 -13.88 -7.26
N GLU A 64 14.62 -13.12 -7.40
CA GLU A 64 15.87 -13.33 -6.65
C GLU A 64 15.67 -13.05 -5.16
N TRP A 65 14.96 -11.96 -4.83
CA TRP A 65 14.57 -11.66 -3.46
C TRP A 65 13.70 -12.76 -2.85
N GLN A 66 12.69 -13.25 -3.57
CA GLN A 66 11.83 -14.34 -3.12
C GLN A 66 12.63 -15.64 -2.88
N SER A 67 13.64 -15.92 -3.72
CA SER A 67 14.56 -17.05 -3.51
C SER A 67 15.36 -16.92 -2.21
N VAL A 68 15.78 -15.72 -1.83
CA VAL A 68 16.49 -15.49 -0.57
C VAL A 68 15.54 -15.60 0.62
N VAL A 69 14.29 -15.13 0.48
CA VAL A 69 13.24 -15.34 1.50
C VAL A 69 13.04 -16.84 1.75
N GLU A 70 12.83 -17.63 0.70
CA GLU A 70 12.68 -19.10 0.84
C GLU A 70 13.89 -19.77 1.49
N PHE A 71 15.09 -19.29 1.20
CA PHE A 71 16.32 -19.80 1.81
C PHE A 71 16.38 -19.55 3.29
N LYS A 72 16.13 -18.30 3.70
CA LYS A 72 16.19 -17.88 5.11
C LYS A 72 15.11 -18.54 5.94
N LEU A 73 13.94 -18.79 5.35
CA LEU A 73 12.86 -19.56 5.96
C LEU A 73 13.12 -21.08 5.96
N GLY A 74 14.12 -21.58 5.22
CA GLY A 74 14.44 -23.00 5.16
C GLY A 74 13.46 -23.83 4.32
N ILE A 75 12.79 -23.20 3.34
CA ILE A 75 11.68 -23.80 2.60
C ILE A 75 11.96 -24.01 1.11
N ARG A 76 13.14 -23.61 0.61
CA ARG A 76 13.53 -23.84 -0.80
C ARG A 76 13.39 -25.31 -1.21
N GLY A 77 12.85 -25.53 -2.41
CA GLY A 77 12.74 -26.85 -3.01
C GLY A 77 11.56 -27.68 -2.49
N ASN A 78 10.76 -27.15 -1.57
CA ASN A 78 9.50 -27.78 -1.18
C ASN A 78 8.45 -27.55 -2.28
N SER A 79 7.91 -28.65 -2.82
CA SER A 79 6.88 -28.64 -3.86
C SER A 79 5.52 -28.10 -3.41
N ASP A 80 5.29 -28.01 -2.10
CA ASP A 80 4.03 -27.53 -1.53
C ASP A 80 3.95 -25.99 -1.49
N ILE A 81 5.03 -25.30 -1.83
CA ILE A 81 5.08 -23.84 -1.88
C ILE A 81 4.65 -23.38 -3.28
N PRO A 82 3.79 -22.36 -3.38
CA PRO A 82 3.45 -21.77 -4.67
C PRO A 82 4.69 -21.29 -5.44
N PRO A 83 4.66 -21.26 -6.78
CA PRO A 83 5.77 -20.74 -7.56
C PRO A 83 6.09 -19.28 -7.22
N ARG A 84 7.38 -18.92 -7.24
CA ARG A 84 7.84 -17.54 -7.18
C ARG A 84 7.19 -16.69 -8.30
N ASP A 85 7.14 -15.38 -8.07
CA ASP A 85 6.54 -14.37 -8.95
C ASP A 85 5.02 -14.54 -9.14
N THR A 86 4.35 -15.09 -8.13
CA THR A 86 2.89 -15.25 -8.12
C THR A 86 2.24 -14.62 -6.88
N GLU A 87 1.00 -14.15 -7.03
CA GLU A 87 0.15 -13.69 -5.93
C GLU A 87 -0.01 -14.75 -4.83
N GLN A 88 -0.09 -16.01 -5.24
CA GLN A 88 -0.21 -17.15 -4.33
C GLN A 88 1.01 -17.29 -3.43
N TRP A 89 2.21 -17.03 -3.94
CA TRP A 89 3.43 -17.04 -3.13
C TRP A 89 3.39 -15.94 -2.07
N CYS A 90 3.02 -14.71 -2.44
CA CYS A 90 2.94 -13.63 -1.46
C CYS A 90 1.85 -13.91 -0.40
N ALA A 91 0.70 -14.45 -0.81
CA ALA A 91 -0.36 -14.85 0.10
C ALA A 91 0.09 -15.97 1.06
N TYR A 92 0.87 -16.94 0.55
CA TYR A 92 1.46 -18.01 1.35
C TYR A 92 2.45 -17.45 2.38
N ILE A 93 3.38 -16.59 1.95
CA ILE A 93 4.36 -15.97 2.86
C ILE A 93 3.66 -15.12 3.93
N ASN A 94 2.69 -14.29 3.54
CA ASN A 94 1.95 -13.46 4.47
C ASN A 94 1.23 -14.31 5.53
N ARG A 95 0.48 -15.33 5.10
CA ARG A 95 -0.30 -16.20 5.98
C ARG A 95 0.57 -17.01 6.94
N HIS A 96 1.70 -17.55 6.48
CA HIS A 96 2.47 -18.52 7.24
C HIS A 96 3.63 -17.93 8.05
N TYR A 97 4.19 -16.79 7.63
CA TYR A 97 5.41 -16.25 8.23
C TYR A 97 5.30 -14.81 8.71
N ILE A 98 4.36 -14.02 8.16
CA ILE A 98 4.21 -12.61 8.54
C ILE A 98 3.04 -12.39 9.49
N GLY A 99 1.95 -13.15 9.39
CA GLY A 99 0.78 -13.01 10.23
C GLY A 99 -0.24 -12.04 9.64
N GLY A 100 -0.81 -12.45 8.51
CA GLY A 100 -1.86 -11.72 7.80
C GLY A 100 -3.13 -11.48 8.62
#